data_AF-A0A5J4KHG2-F1
#
_entry.id   AF-A0A5J4KHG2-F1
#
_cell.length_a   1.000
_cell.length_b   1.000
_cell.length_c   1.000
_cell.angle_alpha   90.00
_cell.angle_beta   90.00
_cell.angle_gamma   90.00
#
_symmetry.space_group_name_H-M   'P 1'
#
loop_
_entity.id
_entity.type
_entity.pdbx_description
1 polymer ?
#
loop_
_entity_poly.entity_id
_entity_poly.type
_entity_poly.pdbx_seq_one_letter_code
_entity_poly.pdbx_strand_id
1 'polypeptide(L)'
;MIHCSTVEARVNMVSQMMTEPTHGLVSELSRTHHVSRQTLYRWAHIGRDALEAAFGKMSQPQKPSQSISSLVLTLLLETHASYRGIQSMLKDVHGIQISLGTIASLVKEAGQRAQRWMSQQRADMPRALALDEQYSSQRGKAYLNVIDVHSGHVWASIPPVKVDGESWILLWWQLQEQGITRHVPSVMAGMAIHEALKQVQSLPSHQRDVWHILHLAAQVQGRLEHCVKKAEDRLTIIQRQAQRVADGKKVIGRRPSADVDGHVRYIAQVRSIAEGVSYLSQELKRLLEIVVLSANAHMGILTSQDRMAEIETIVCLLEELAVQAPEKDADAPAFAHQTFELGLAITVALRPKSG
;
A
#
# COMPACT_ATOMS: atom_id res chain seq x y z
N MET A 1 -75.55 -11.93 -5.22
CA MET A 1 -75.12 -12.41 -6.55
C MET A 1 -73.60 -12.42 -6.58
N ILE A 2 -72.99 -13.60 -6.68
CA ILE A 2 -71.54 -13.76 -6.79
C ILE A 2 -71.16 -13.44 -8.23
N HIS A 3 -70.31 -12.44 -8.41
CA HIS A 3 -69.94 -11.89 -9.71
C HIS A 3 -68.87 -12.76 -10.39
N CYS A 4 -69.13 -13.30 -11.59
CA CYS A 4 -68.26 -14.25 -12.30
C CYS A 4 -67.07 -13.62 -13.07
N SER A 5 -66.61 -12.43 -12.71
CA SER A 5 -65.39 -11.86 -13.31
C SER A 5 -64.14 -12.61 -12.88
N THR A 6 -63.22 -12.87 -13.81
CA THR A 6 -61.84 -13.24 -13.51
C THR A 6 -61.06 -12.04 -12.95
N VAL A 7 -59.90 -12.28 -12.35
CA VAL A 7 -59.00 -11.20 -11.88
C VAL A 7 -58.57 -10.32 -13.06
N GLU A 8 -58.21 -10.92 -14.19
CA GLU A 8 -57.79 -10.23 -15.40
C GLU A 8 -58.90 -9.34 -15.97
N ALA A 9 -60.15 -9.83 -16.00
CA ALA A 9 -61.30 -9.02 -16.40
C ALA A 9 -61.48 -7.80 -15.48
N ARG A 10 -61.28 -7.96 -14.15
CA ARG A 10 -61.32 -6.84 -13.20
C ARG A 10 -60.23 -5.81 -13.46
N VAL A 11 -59.00 -6.25 -13.73
CA VAL A 11 -57.87 -5.35 -14.05
C VAL A 11 -58.17 -4.54 -15.31
N ASN A 12 -58.67 -5.17 -16.37
CA ASN A 12 -59.03 -4.48 -17.61
C ASN A 12 -60.16 -3.46 -17.41
N MET A 13 -61.22 -3.82 -16.68
CA MET A 13 -62.30 -2.90 -16.35
C MET A 13 -61.82 -1.72 -15.51
N VAL A 14 -60.97 -1.96 -14.51
CA VAL A 14 -60.38 -0.89 -13.68
C VAL A 14 -59.55 0.06 -14.53
N SER A 15 -58.70 -0.47 -15.41
CA SER A 15 -57.87 0.34 -16.32
C SER A 15 -58.72 1.28 -17.20
N GLN A 16 -59.79 0.75 -17.81
CA GLN A 16 -60.72 1.54 -18.62
C GLN A 16 -61.52 2.57 -17.79
N MET A 17 -61.83 2.25 -16.54
CA MET A 17 -62.54 3.16 -15.63
C MET A 17 -61.65 4.28 -15.06
N MET A 18 -60.33 4.20 -15.21
CA MET A 18 -59.40 5.20 -14.67
C MET A 18 -59.14 6.38 -15.62
N THR A 19 -59.48 6.25 -16.92
CA THR A 19 -59.30 7.27 -17.96
C THR A 19 -60.56 8.13 -18.15
N GLU A 20 -61.03 8.79 -17.08
CA GLU A 20 -62.24 9.64 -17.09
C GLU A 20 -63.43 9.04 -17.87
N PRO A 21 -64.07 7.98 -17.34
CA PRO A 21 -65.01 7.19 -18.11
C PRO A 21 -66.27 7.99 -18.44
N THR A 22 -66.63 8.04 -19.72
CA THR A 22 -67.91 8.62 -20.14
C THR A 22 -69.07 7.77 -19.61
N HIS A 23 -70.23 8.39 -19.37
CA HIS A 23 -71.41 7.68 -18.86
C HIS A 23 -71.86 6.51 -19.75
N GLY A 24 -71.58 6.58 -21.07
CA GLY A 24 -71.80 5.51 -22.03
C GLY A 24 -70.95 4.26 -21.73
N LEU A 25 -69.65 4.45 -21.50
CA LEU A 25 -68.69 3.37 -21.22
C LEU A 25 -69.05 2.62 -19.92
N VAL A 26 -69.40 3.34 -18.86
CA VAL A 26 -69.80 2.72 -17.57
C VAL A 26 -71.07 1.86 -17.74
N SER A 27 -71.99 2.30 -18.58
CA SER A 27 -73.23 1.59 -18.88
C SER A 27 -73.02 0.36 -19.77
N GLU A 28 -72.03 0.40 -20.66
CA GLU A 28 -71.62 -0.73 -21.49
C GLU A 28 -70.92 -1.79 -20.62
N LEU A 29 -69.89 -1.41 -19.87
CA LEU A 29 -69.15 -2.33 -18.99
C LEU A 29 -70.05 -3.00 -17.95
N SER A 30 -71.01 -2.27 -17.40
CA SER A 30 -71.99 -2.81 -16.45
C SER A 30 -72.87 -3.89 -17.09
N ARG A 31 -73.28 -3.71 -18.35
CA ARG A 31 -74.10 -4.67 -19.09
C ARG A 31 -73.30 -5.88 -19.55
N THR A 32 -72.13 -5.65 -20.15
CA THR A 32 -71.25 -6.69 -20.72
C THR A 32 -70.72 -7.63 -19.66
N HIS A 33 -70.34 -7.10 -18.49
CA HIS A 33 -69.75 -7.91 -17.43
C HIS A 33 -70.73 -8.28 -16.32
N HIS A 34 -71.99 -7.83 -16.39
CA HIS A 34 -73.01 -8.02 -15.35
C HIS A 34 -72.59 -7.49 -13.97
N VAL A 35 -71.80 -6.41 -13.96
CA VAL A 35 -71.33 -5.71 -12.76
C VAL A 35 -72.23 -4.50 -12.51
N SER A 36 -72.58 -4.19 -11.25
CA SER A 36 -73.24 -2.91 -10.96
C SER A 36 -72.32 -1.72 -11.24
N ARG A 37 -72.87 -0.59 -11.70
CA ARG A 37 -72.09 0.65 -11.89
C ARG A 37 -71.37 1.09 -10.62
N GLN A 38 -72.00 0.95 -9.45
CA GLN A 38 -71.39 1.25 -8.15
C GLN A 38 -70.16 0.38 -7.87
N THR A 39 -70.20 -0.90 -8.23
CA THR A 39 -69.06 -1.82 -8.09
C THR A 39 -67.92 -1.42 -9.03
N LEU A 40 -68.22 -0.98 -10.26
CA LEU A 40 -67.19 -0.48 -11.20
C LEU A 40 -66.48 0.76 -10.65
N TYR A 41 -67.21 1.74 -10.12
CA TYR A 41 -66.60 2.92 -9.49
C TYR A 41 -65.78 2.55 -8.25
N ARG A 42 -66.27 1.63 -7.42
CA ARG A 42 -65.51 1.15 -6.25
C ARG A 42 -64.21 0.46 -6.65
N TRP A 43 -64.22 -0.36 -7.69
CA TRP A 43 -63.01 -1.00 -8.20
C TRP A 43 -62.04 0.01 -8.82
N ALA A 44 -62.54 1.02 -9.54
CA ALA A 44 -61.70 2.10 -10.07
C ALA A 44 -60.99 2.87 -8.96
N HIS A 45 -61.69 3.14 -7.85
CA HIS A 45 -61.08 3.78 -6.67
C HIS A 45 -59.99 2.90 -6.05
N ILE A 46 -60.26 1.61 -5.83
CA ILE A 46 -59.26 0.66 -5.31
C ILE A 46 -58.04 0.57 -6.24
N GLY A 47 -58.26 0.56 -7.55
CA GLY A 47 -57.19 0.55 -8.55
C GLY A 47 -56.34 1.81 -8.53
N ARG A 48 -56.99 2.98 -8.37
CA ARG A 48 -56.32 4.27 -8.25
C ARG A 48 -55.46 4.33 -6.98
N ASP A 49 -56.02 3.96 -5.82
CA ASP A 49 -55.26 3.93 -4.57
C ASP A 49 -54.06 2.98 -4.64
N ALA A 50 -54.24 1.81 -5.27
CA ALA A 50 -53.18 0.83 -5.45
C ALA A 50 -52.05 1.35 -6.37
N LEU A 51 -52.41 2.03 -7.45
CA LEU A 51 -51.45 2.63 -8.38
C LEU A 51 -50.75 3.85 -7.77
N GLU A 52 -51.48 4.72 -7.06
CA GLU A 52 -50.90 5.83 -6.30
C GLU A 52 -49.95 5.33 -5.21
N ALA A 53 -50.28 4.24 -4.51
CA ALA A 53 -49.37 3.63 -3.55
C ALA A 53 -48.14 2.98 -4.21
N ALA A 54 -48.29 2.40 -5.40
CA ALA A 54 -47.20 1.80 -6.16
C ALA A 54 -46.25 2.87 -6.74
N PHE A 55 -46.79 3.95 -7.30
CA PHE A 55 -46.02 5.05 -7.88
C PHE A 55 -45.49 6.03 -6.82
N GLY A 56 -46.22 6.25 -5.73
CA GLY A 56 -45.76 7.04 -4.58
C GLY A 56 -44.66 6.35 -3.77
N LYS A 57 -44.53 5.01 -3.87
CA LYS A 57 -43.37 4.24 -3.42
C LYS A 57 -42.40 3.98 -4.58
N MET A 58 -41.90 5.03 -5.21
CA MET A 58 -40.55 4.95 -5.76
C MET A 58 -39.59 4.82 -4.57
N SER A 59 -39.44 3.59 -4.06
CA SER A 59 -38.39 3.26 -3.11
C SER A 59 -37.08 3.72 -3.73
N GLN A 60 -36.49 4.78 -3.19
CA GLN A 60 -35.06 4.96 -3.33
C GLN A 60 -34.43 3.60 -2.98
N PRO A 61 -33.46 3.10 -3.78
CA PRO A 61 -32.81 1.85 -3.44
C PRO A 61 -32.35 1.97 -1.99
N GLN A 62 -32.94 1.17 -1.09
CA GLN A 62 -32.48 1.11 0.28
C GLN A 62 -31.00 0.82 0.18
N LYS A 63 -30.15 1.72 0.69
CA LYS A 63 -28.74 1.39 0.88
C LYS A 63 -28.73 0.03 1.57
N PRO A 64 -28.14 -1.02 0.96
CA PRO A 64 -28.11 -2.33 1.60
C PRO A 64 -27.54 -2.11 3.00
N SER A 65 -28.22 -2.64 4.02
CA SER A 65 -27.74 -2.57 5.40
C SER A 65 -26.30 -3.07 5.38
N GLN A 66 -25.33 -2.17 5.55
CA GLN A 66 -23.92 -2.54 5.45
C GLN A 66 -23.66 -3.63 6.48
N SER A 67 -23.19 -4.78 6.03
CA SER A 67 -22.88 -5.87 6.95
C SER A 67 -21.82 -5.39 7.94
N ILE A 68 -21.85 -5.88 9.18
CA ILE A 68 -20.81 -5.57 10.17
C ILE A 68 -19.42 -5.93 9.61
N SER A 69 -19.32 -7.02 8.82
CA SER A 69 -18.08 -7.38 8.13
C SER A 69 -17.61 -6.27 7.18
N SER A 70 -18.50 -5.71 6.37
CA SER A 70 -18.18 -4.61 5.45
C SER A 70 -17.71 -3.37 6.22
N LEU A 71 -18.39 -2.99 7.30
CA LEU A 71 -17.99 -1.86 8.13
C LEU A 71 -16.60 -2.07 8.76
N VAL A 72 -16.36 -3.24 9.35
CA VAL A 72 -15.06 -3.60 9.94
C VAL A 72 -13.95 -3.51 8.90
N LEU A 73 -14.16 -4.08 7.71
CA LEU A 73 -13.15 -4.09 6.65
C LEU A 73 -12.93 -2.69 6.06
N THR A 74 -13.98 -1.89 5.88
CA THR A 74 -13.85 -0.49 5.42
C THR A 74 -13.04 0.32 6.41
N LEU A 75 -13.32 0.22 7.71
CA LEU A 75 -12.54 0.94 8.72
C LEU A 75 -11.09 0.48 8.75
N LEU A 76 -10.84 -0.83 8.60
CA LEU A 76 -9.48 -1.35 8.55
C LEU A 76 -8.70 -0.85 7.33
N LEU A 77 -9.31 -0.89 6.15
CA LEU A 77 -8.61 -0.66 4.88
C LEU A 77 -8.54 0.82 4.50
N GLU A 78 -9.63 1.57 4.65
CA GLU A 78 -9.72 2.96 4.21
C GLU A 78 -9.22 3.96 5.28
N THR A 79 -9.38 3.61 6.56
CA THR A 79 -8.99 4.50 7.67
C THR A 79 -7.77 4.02 8.44
N HIS A 80 -7.26 2.83 8.12
CA HIS A 80 -6.15 2.18 8.83
C HIS A 80 -6.38 2.09 10.35
N ALA A 81 -7.64 1.98 10.77
CA ALA A 81 -7.99 1.95 12.18
C ALA A 81 -7.47 0.65 12.84
N SER A 82 -6.86 0.79 14.01
CA SER A 82 -6.54 -0.38 14.85
C SER A 82 -7.81 -1.13 15.25
N TYR A 83 -7.71 -2.41 15.63
CA TYR A 83 -8.89 -3.20 16.04
C TYR A 83 -9.64 -2.55 17.22
N ARG A 84 -8.92 -1.89 18.14
CA ARG A 84 -9.54 -1.13 19.23
C ARG A 84 -10.22 0.15 18.72
N GLY A 85 -9.64 0.82 17.73
CA GLY A 85 -10.25 1.96 17.04
C GLY A 85 -11.54 1.55 16.33
N ILE A 86 -11.53 0.45 15.59
CA ILE A 86 -12.72 -0.13 14.94
C ILE A 86 -13.80 -0.43 15.97
N GLN A 87 -13.44 -1.13 17.06
CA GLN A 87 -14.39 -1.46 18.13
C GLN A 87 -15.02 -0.21 18.74
N SER A 88 -14.22 0.82 19.04
CA SER A 88 -14.70 2.07 19.63
C SER A 88 -15.62 2.82 18.67
N MET A 89 -15.21 2.95 17.41
CA MET A 89 -16.02 3.60 16.37
C MET A 89 -17.36 2.91 16.18
N LEU A 90 -17.39 1.58 16.06
CA LEU A 90 -18.64 0.84 15.88
C LEU A 90 -19.59 1.02 17.05
N LYS A 91 -19.05 1.06 18.28
CA LYS A 91 -19.85 1.33 19.48
C LYS A 91 -20.37 2.77 19.51
N ASP A 92 -19.48 3.74 19.34
CA ASP A 92 -19.78 5.15 19.63
C ASP A 92 -20.57 5.83 18.51
N VAL A 93 -20.36 5.41 17.26
CA VAL A 93 -21.02 6.00 16.07
C VAL A 93 -22.21 5.17 15.63
N HIS A 94 -22.10 3.84 15.63
CA HIS A 94 -23.13 2.94 15.09
C HIS A 94 -23.94 2.21 16.17
N GLY A 95 -23.57 2.33 17.45
CA GLY A 95 -24.23 1.59 18.54
C GLY A 95 -23.99 0.08 18.50
N ILE A 96 -23.06 -0.39 17.67
CA ILE A 96 -22.78 -1.82 17.45
C ILE A 96 -21.70 -2.28 18.42
N GLN A 97 -22.04 -3.20 19.31
CA GLN A 97 -21.07 -3.82 20.23
C GLN A 97 -20.57 -5.14 19.67
N ILE A 98 -19.27 -5.21 19.38
CA ILE A 98 -18.58 -6.45 19.00
C ILE A 98 -17.27 -6.60 19.77
N SER A 99 -16.81 -7.85 19.94
CA SER A 99 -15.55 -8.14 20.61
C SER A 99 -14.35 -7.96 19.67
N LEU A 100 -13.16 -7.74 20.23
CA LEU A 100 -11.91 -7.77 19.44
C LEU A 100 -11.70 -9.13 18.76
N GLY A 101 -12.13 -10.22 19.39
CA GLY A 101 -12.07 -11.57 18.80
C GLY A 101 -12.95 -11.70 17.56
N THR A 102 -14.14 -11.10 17.59
CA THR A 102 -15.05 -11.04 16.43
C THR A 102 -14.41 -10.26 15.29
N ILE A 103 -13.82 -9.08 15.57
CA ILE A 103 -13.10 -8.28 14.58
C ILE A 103 -11.96 -9.10 13.97
N ALA A 104 -11.11 -9.71 14.81
CA ALA A 104 -9.99 -10.53 14.34
C ALA A 104 -10.44 -11.70 13.46
N SER A 105 -11.56 -12.36 13.81
CA SER A 105 -12.13 -13.45 13.01
C SER A 105 -12.64 -12.96 11.65
N LEU A 106 -13.34 -11.82 11.61
CA LEU A 106 -13.84 -11.23 10.36
C LEU A 106 -12.70 -10.86 9.41
N VAL A 107 -11.62 -10.27 9.95
CA VAL A 107 -10.43 -9.93 9.15
C VAL A 107 -9.72 -11.20 8.66
N LYS A 108 -9.58 -12.22 9.52
CA LYS A 108 -8.98 -13.51 9.13
C LYS A 108 -9.78 -14.19 8.01
N GLU A 109 -11.10 -14.23 8.12
CA GLU A 109 -11.97 -14.82 7.10
C GLU A 109 -11.88 -14.05 5.78
N ALA A 110 -11.84 -12.72 5.84
CA ALA A 110 -11.64 -11.88 4.66
C ALA A 110 -10.29 -12.17 3.98
N GLY A 111 -9.22 -12.30 4.75
CA GLY A 111 -7.90 -12.71 4.23
C GLY A 111 -7.93 -14.08 3.56
N GLN A 112 -8.62 -15.07 4.15
CA GLN A 112 -8.78 -16.39 3.53
C GLN A 112 -9.62 -16.36 2.24
N ARG A 113 -10.63 -15.48 2.17
CA ARG A 113 -11.38 -15.26 0.92
C ARG A 113 -10.49 -14.62 -0.15
N ALA A 114 -9.69 -13.62 0.22
CA ALA A 114 -8.75 -12.98 -0.69
C ALA A 114 -7.72 -13.99 -1.23
N GLN A 115 -7.15 -14.84 -0.38
CA GLN A 115 -6.21 -15.90 -0.78
C GLN A 115 -6.84 -16.90 -1.76
N ARG A 116 -8.06 -17.35 -1.48
CA ARG A 116 -8.80 -18.23 -2.40
C ARG A 116 -9.05 -17.56 -3.74
N TRP A 117 -9.48 -16.30 -3.73
CA TRP A 117 -9.71 -15.53 -4.95
C TRP A 117 -8.42 -15.38 -5.78
N MET A 118 -7.30 -15.00 -5.15
CA MET A 118 -6.00 -14.91 -5.84
C MET A 118 -5.58 -16.26 -6.43
N SER A 119 -5.76 -17.37 -5.70
CA SER A 119 -5.37 -18.71 -6.17
C SER A 119 -6.10 -19.19 -7.44
N GLN A 120 -7.29 -18.62 -7.70
CA GLN A 120 -8.13 -18.98 -8.85
C GLN A 120 -7.75 -18.21 -10.11
N GLN A 121 -6.94 -17.17 -10.00
CA GLN A 121 -6.59 -16.33 -11.14
C GLN A 121 -5.70 -17.07 -12.12
N ARG A 122 -5.80 -16.68 -13.39
CA ARG A 122 -4.98 -17.19 -14.47
C ARG A 122 -4.39 -16.04 -15.27
N ALA A 123 -3.11 -16.15 -15.59
CA ALA A 123 -2.42 -15.23 -16.49
C ALA A 123 -2.50 -15.79 -17.91
N ASP A 124 -3.14 -15.02 -18.79
CA ASP A 124 -3.22 -15.38 -20.22
C ASP A 124 -2.00 -14.88 -21.01
N MET A 125 -1.17 -14.05 -20.39
CA MET A 125 -0.01 -13.42 -20.99
C MET A 125 1.15 -13.38 -19.98
N PRO A 126 2.42 -13.31 -20.44
CA PRO A 126 3.54 -13.03 -19.55
C PRO A 126 3.33 -11.74 -18.74
N ARG A 127 3.85 -11.74 -17.51
CA ARG A 127 3.66 -10.67 -16.52
C ARG A 127 5.00 -10.29 -15.95
N ALA A 128 5.42 -9.03 -15.94
CA ALA A 128 6.63 -8.63 -15.21
C ALA A 128 6.31 -8.62 -13.71
N LEU A 129 7.13 -9.26 -12.87
CA LEU A 129 6.81 -9.45 -11.46
C LEU A 129 7.76 -8.72 -10.52
N ALA A 130 7.23 -8.17 -9.43
CA ALA A 130 7.96 -7.77 -8.25
C ALA A 130 7.74 -8.83 -7.16
N LEU A 131 8.84 -9.34 -6.60
CA LEU A 131 8.83 -10.31 -5.52
C LEU A 131 9.42 -9.67 -4.26
N ASP A 132 8.68 -9.76 -3.16
CA ASP A 132 9.06 -9.10 -1.91
C ASP A 132 8.76 -9.94 -0.66
N GLU A 133 9.53 -9.68 0.39
CA GLU A 133 9.48 -10.31 1.71
C GLU A 133 9.04 -9.26 2.76
N GLN A 134 7.75 -9.22 3.08
CA GLN A 134 7.27 -8.35 4.14
C GLN A 134 7.41 -9.05 5.50
N TYR A 135 8.46 -8.73 6.24
CA TYR A 135 8.76 -9.35 7.54
C TYR A 135 7.61 -9.17 8.54
N SER A 136 7.22 -10.28 9.16
CA SER A 136 6.18 -10.31 10.19
C SER A 136 6.77 -10.02 11.58
N SER A 137 5.92 -9.90 12.59
CA SER A 137 6.36 -9.83 14.00
C SER A 137 7.02 -11.13 14.50
N GLN A 138 6.88 -12.25 13.77
CA GLN A 138 7.55 -13.49 14.08
C GLN A 138 8.94 -13.50 13.45
N ARG A 139 9.97 -13.63 14.29
CA ARG A 139 11.37 -13.62 13.84
C ARG A 139 11.62 -14.67 12.76
N GLY A 140 12.24 -14.26 11.67
CA GLY A 140 12.60 -15.13 10.54
C GLY A 140 11.41 -15.52 9.64
N LYS A 141 10.24 -14.90 9.82
CA LYS A 141 9.08 -15.13 8.95
C LYS A 141 8.61 -13.86 8.28
N ALA A 142 8.21 -13.99 7.02
CA ALA A 142 7.67 -12.91 6.21
C ALA A 142 6.43 -13.37 5.45
N TYR A 143 5.56 -12.41 5.13
CA TYR A 143 4.62 -12.57 4.03
C TYR A 143 5.43 -12.54 2.74
N LEU A 144 5.22 -13.52 1.84
CA LEU A 144 5.82 -13.48 0.52
C LEU A 144 4.78 -12.91 -0.45
N ASN A 145 5.16 -11.84 -1.13
CA ASN A 145 4.28 -11.09 -2.01
C ASN A 145 4.80 -11.16 -3.45
N VAL A 146 3.87 -11.32 -4.39
CA VAL A 146 4.15 -11.30 -5.83
C VAL A 146 3.14 -10.41 -6.51
N ILE A 147 3.63 -9.36 -7.14
CA ILE A 147 2.83 -8.28 -7.73
C ILE A 147 3.28 -8.09 -9.18
N ASP A 148 2.34 -7.86 -10.08
CA ASP A 148 2.66 -7.43 -11.44
C ASP A 148 3.12 -5.96 -11.44
N VAL A 149 4.31 -5.71 -11.97
CA VAL A 149 4.99 -4.41 -11.93
C VAL A 149 4.20 -3.33 -12.70
N HIS A 150 3.47 -3.71 -13.74
CA HIS A 150 2.80 -2.75 -14.62
C HIS A 150 1.37 -2.43 -14.18
N SER A 151 0.63 -3.42 -13.72
CA SER A 151 -0.77 -3.30 -13.33
C SER A 151 -0.99 -3.12 -11.83
N GLY A 152 0.03 -3.41 -11.00
CA GLY A 152 -0.12 -3.48 -9.54
C GLY A 152 -0.95 -4.67 -9.08
N HIS A 153 -1.27 -5.60 -9.98
CA HIS A 153 -2.09 -6.76 -9.68
C HIS A 153 -1.36 -7.73 -8.74
N VAL A 154 -1.99 -8.10 -7.64
CA VAL A 154 -1.40 -9.03 -6.66
C VAL A 154 -1.71 -10.47 -7.08
N TRP A 155 -0.69 -11.20 -7.51
CA TRP A 155 -0.77 -12.62 -7.88
C TRP A 155 -0.69 -13.53 -6.66
N ALA A 156 0.10 -13.15 -5.66
CA ALA A 156 0.18 -13.85 -4.40
C ALA A 156 0.49 -12.94 -3.23
N SER A 157 -0.11 -13.24 -2.08
CA SER A 157 0.28 -12.75 -0.77
C SER A 157 0.05 -13.88 0.24
N ILE A 158 1.11 -14.62 0.53
CA ILE A 158 1.04 -15.79 1.41
C ILE A 158 1.27 -15.35 2.87
N PRO A 159 0.62 -16.02 3.85
CA PRO A 159 0.77 -15.66 5.26
C PRO A 159 2.21 -15.92 5.74
N PRO A 160 2.59 -15.47 6.96
CA PRO A 160 3.98 -15.54 7.41
C PRO A 160 4.56 -16.96 7.37
N VAL A 161 5.49 -17.17 6.45
CA VAL A 161 6.29 -18.40 6.29
C VAL A 161 7.75 -18.10 6.56
N LYS A 162 8.57 -19.14 6.69
CA LYS A 162 10.01 -18.98 6.83
C LYS A 162 10.58 -18.32 5.57
N VAL A 163 11.51 -17.40 5.75
CA VAL A 163 12.21 -16.76 4.63
C VAL A 163 13.33 -17.68 4.15
N ASP A 164 13.01 -18.58 3.23
CA ASP A 164 13.95 -19.52 2.64
C ASP A 164 13.61 -19.89 1.20
N GLY A 165 14.56 -20.56 0.54
CA GLY A 165 14.40 -20.93 -0.86
C GLY A 165 13.26 -21.91 -1.09
N GLU A 166 12.99 -22.81 -0.14
CA GLU A 166 11.90 -23.81 -0.23
C GLU A 166 10.53 -23.13 -0.29
N SER A 167 10.28 -22.16 0.60
CA SER A 167 9.03 -21.40 0.62
C SER A 167 8.80 -20.64 -0.70
N TRP A 168 9.86 -20.08 -1.27
CA TRP A 168 9.83 -19.41 -2.57
C TRP A 168 9.62 -20.37 -3.74
N ILE A 169 10.22 -21.56 -3.71
CA ILE A 169 10.02 -22.60 -4.75
C ILE A 169 8.56 -23.05 -4.78
N LEU A 170 7.97 -23.32 -3.61
CA LEU A 170 6.56 -23.71 -3.50
C LEU A 170 5.63 -22.62 -4.04
N LEU A 171 5.89 -21.37 -3.68
CA LEU A 171 5.13 -20.24 -4.21
C LEU A 171 5.27 -20.12 -5.73
N TRP A 172 6.49 -20.32 -6.26
CA TRP A 172 6.72 -20.27 -7.69
C TRP A 172 5.97 -21.36 -8.46
N TRP A 173 5.91 -22.59 -7.94
CA TRP A 173 5.10 -23.65 -8.54
C TRP A 173 3.60 -23.30 -8.54
N GLN A 174 3.10 -22.71 -7.45
CA GLN A 174 1.71 -22.23 -7.41
C GLN A 174 1.45 -21.15 -8.49
N LEU A 175 2.39 -20.24 -8.71
CA LEU A 175 2.28 -19.22 -9.77
C LEU A 175 2.31 -19.86 -11.17
N GLN A 176 3.09 -20.92 -11.38
CA GLN A 176 3.09 -21.66 -12.65
C GLN A 176 1.74 -22.32 -12.93
N GLU A 177 1.07 -22.86 -11.91
CA GLU A 177 -0.31 -23.37 -12.04
C GLU A 177 -1.31 -22.25 -12.38
N GLN A 178 -0.98 -21.01 -12.03
CA GLN A 178 -1.74 -19.81 -12.42
C GLN A 178 -1.38 -19.31 -13.83
N GLY A 179 -0.50 -19.97 -14.57
CA GLY A 179 -0.08 -19.56 -15.92
C GLY A 179 1.05 -18.54 -15.95
N ILE A 180 1.68 -18.23 -14.82
CA ILE A 180 2.88 -17.38 -14.79
C ILE A 180 4.07 -18.15 -15.38
N THR A 181 4.69 -17.57 -16.40
CA THR A 181 5.75 -18.22 -17.18
C THR A 181 7.16 -17.81 -16.75
N ARG A 182 8.16 -18.63 -17.10
CA ARG A 182 9.55 -18.54 -16.63
C ARG A 182 10.40 -17.42 -17.27
N HIS A 183 9.93 -16.81 -18.36
CA HIS A 183 10.70 -15.81 -19.12
C HIS A 183 10.34 -14.37 -18.74
N VAL A 184 9.84 -14.21 -17.53
CA VAL A 184 9.30 -12.96 -17.03
C VAL A 184 10.41 -12.15 -16.36
N PRO A 185 10.57 -10.86 -16.71
CA PRO A 185 11.40 -9.94 -15.93
C PRO A 185 10.90 -9.88 -14.50
N SER A 186 11.80 -10.16 -13.56
CA SER A 186 11.49 -10.16 -12.13
C SER A 186 12.35 -9.12 -11.41
N VAL A 187 11.70 -8.28 -10.61
CA VAL A 187 12.32 -7.37 -9.65
C VAL A 187 12.35 -8.06 -8.29
N MET A 188 13.54 -8.23 -7.72
CA MET A 188 13.72 -9.04 -6.52
C MET A 188 14.35 -8.27 -5.37
N ALA A 189 13.81 -8.49 -4.17
CA ALA A 189 14.41 -8.10 -2.91
C ALA A 189 14.79 -9.35 -2.10
N GLY A 190 16.08 -9.52 -1.78
CA GLY A 190 16.53 -10.55 -0.85
C GLY A 190 17.19 -11.78 -1.47
N MET A 191 18.00 -12.45 -0.66
CA MET A 191 18.85 -13.57 -1.07
C MET A 191 18.06 -14.88 -1.24
N ALA A 192 17.02 -15.11 -0.42
CA ALA A 192 16.22 -16.33 -0.49
C ALA A 192 15.47 -16.44 -1.83
N ILE A 193 14.93 -15.31 -2.33
CA ILE A 193 14.33 -15.22 -3.67
C ILE A 193 15.35 -15.62 -4.75
N HIS A 194 16.56 -15.03 -4.68
CA HIS A 194 17.61 -15.28 -5.66
C HIS A 194 18.00 -16.76 -5.73
N GLU A 195 18.24 -17.38 -4.57
CA GLU A 195 18.62 -18.79 -4.51
C GLU A 195 17.48 -19.71 -4.98
N ALA A 196 16.22 -19.41 -4.65
CA ALA A 196 15.07 -20.16 -5.14
C ALA A 196 14.96 -20.11 -6.67
N LEU A 197 15.01 -18.91 -7.26
CA LEU A 197 14.84 -18.75 -8.71
C LEU A 197 16.02 -19.33 -9.51
N LYS A 198 17.22 -19.37 -8.90
CA LYS A 198 18.37 -20.08 -9.47
C LYS A 198 18.11 -21.59 -9.55
N GLN A 199 17.53 -22.18 -8.50
CA GLN A 199 17.19 -23.60 -8.49
C GLN A 199 16.09 -23.95 -9.49
N VAL A 200 15.11 -23.08 -9.70
CA VAL A 200 14.03 -23.30 -10.66
C VAL A 200 14.41 -22.91 -12.11
N GLN A 201 15.69 -22.57 -12.35
CA GLN A 201 16.23 -22.19 -13.66
C GLN A 201 15.41 -21.10 -14.39
N SER A 202 14.90 -20.13 -13.63
CA SER A 202 14.00 -19.07 -14.15
C SER A 202 14.70 -17.74 -14.39
N LEU A 203 16.03 -17.73 -14.59
CA LEU A 203 16.84 -16.50 -14.58
C LEU A 203 17.51 -16.17 -15.93
N PRO A 204 16.78 -15.77 -17.00
CA PRO A 204 17.44 -15.12 -18.13
C PRO A 204 17.75 -13.64 -17.84
N SER A 205 16.88 -12.93 -17.11
CA SER A 205 17.04 -11.51 -16.81
C SER A 205 16.30 -11.14 -15.52
N HIS A 206 17.04 -10.87 -14.44
CA HIS A 206 16.49 -10.31 -13.21
C HIS A 206 17.06 -8.91 -13.01
N GLN A 207 16.22 -7.99 -12.55
CA GLN A 207 16.64 -6.70 -12.06
C GLN A 207 16.50 -6.73 -10.54
N ARG A 208 17.46 -6.16 -9.81
CA ARG A 208 17.29 -6.04 -8.36
C ARG A 208 16.43 -4.84 -8.03
N ASP A 209 15.74 -4.92 -6.91
CA ASP A 209 14.80 -3.90 -6.51
C ASP A 209 15.50 -2.57 -6.17
N VAL A 210 15.30 -1.59 -7.05
CA VAL A 210 15.79 -0.22 -6.88
C VAL A 210 15.12 0.47 -5.70
N TRP A 211 13.89 0.10 -5.34
CA TRP A 211 13.16 0.70 -4.23
C TRP A 211 13.83 0.42 -2.89
N HIS A 212 14.34 -0.80 -2.69
CA HIS A 212 15.09 -1.16 -1.48
C HIS A 212 16.36 -0.33 -1.32
N ILE A 213 17.07 -0.04 -2.42
CA ILE A 213 18.25 0.83 -2.40
C ILE A 213 17.86 2.26 -2.01
N LEU A 214 16.81 2.80 -2.64
CA LEU A 214 16.33 4.14 -2.35
C LEU A 214 15.78 4.26 -0.92
N HIS A 215 15.13 3.22 -0.41
CA HIS A 215 14.65 3.17 0.97
C HIS A 215 15.83 3.16 1.95
N LEU A 216 16.86 2.35 1.71
CA LEU A 216 18.07 2.35 2.52
C LEU A 216 18.77 3.71 2.48
N ALA A 217 18.88 4.33 1.30
CA ALA A 217 19.45 5.67 1.14
C ALA A 217 18.68 6.71 1.99
N ALA A 218 17.35 6.67 1.98
CA ALA A 218 16.51 7.55 2.81
C ALA A 218 16.70 7.28 4.31
N GLN A 219 16.82 6.02 4.73
CA GLN A 219 17.09 5.68 6.13
C GLN A 219 18.46 6.19 6.59
N VAL A 220 19.49 6.04 5.75
CA VAL A 220 20.84 6.56 6.03
C VAL A 220 20.79 8.07 6.16
N GLN A 221 20.18 8.79 5.21
CA GLN A 221 20.02 10.24 5.28
C GLN A 221 19.33 10.69 6.58
N GLY A 222 18.19 10.09 6.93
CA GLY A 222 17.47 10.46 8.16
C GLY A 222 18.27 10.20 9.45
N ARG A 223 19.12 9.17 9.48
CA ARG A 223 20.04 8.92 10.60
C ARG A 223 21.14 9.98 10.68
N LEU A 224 21.73 10.35 9.55
CA LEU A 224 22.77 11.40 9.49
C LEU A 224 22.21 12.76 9.89
N GLU A 225 21.01 13.13 9.42
CA GLU A 225 20.29 14.34 9.82
C GLU A 225 20.04 14.38 11.33
N HIS A 226 19.61 13.25 11.91
CA HIS A 226 19.42 13.16 13.36
C HIS A 226 20.73 13.38 14.12
N CYS A 227 21.84 12.84 13.62
CA CYS A 227 23.14 13.05 14.21
C CYS A 227 23.63 14.51 14.10
N VAL A 228 23.43 15.18 12.95
CA VAL A 228 23.69 16.63 12.80
C VAL A 228 22.93 17.41 13.87
N LYS A 229 21.62 17.16 13.98
CA LYS A 229 20.76 17.82 14.97
C LYS A 229 21.24 17.58 16.40
N LYS A 230 21.59 16.34 16.75
CA LYS A 230 22.12 15.98 18.07
C LYS A 230 23.44 16.72 18.37
N ALA A 231 24.31 16.88 17.38
CA ALA A 231 25.56 17.62 17.52
C ALA A 231 25.29 19.12 17.75
N GLU A 232 24.36 19.71 16.99
CA GLU A 232 23.94 21.10 17.15
C GLU A 232 23.30 21.37 18.52
N ASP A 233 22.37 20.52 18.95
CA ASP A 233 21.71 20.65 20.26
C ASP A 233 22.75 20.62 21.41
N ARG A 234 23.79 19.80 21.28
CA ARG A 234 24.87 19.67 22.26
C ARG A 234 25.79 20.89 22.34
N LEU A 235 25.86 21.72 21.29
CA LEU A 235 26.70 22.93 21.29
C LEU A 235 26.34 23.86 22.43
N THR A 236 25.05 24.04 22.73
CA THR A 236 24.59 24.91 23.82
C THR A 236 25.07 24.43 25.19
N ILE A 237 25.14 23.11 25.41
CA ILE A 237 25.65 22.50 26.63
C ILE A 237 27.15 22.73 26.75
N ILE A 238 27.89 22.54 25.66
CA ILE A 238 29.35 22.73 25.62
C ILE A 238 29.71 24.21 25.83
N GLN A 239 28.98 25.14 25.22
CA GLN A 239 29.17 26.59 25.42
C GLN A 239 28.95 26.99 26.88
N ARG A 240 27.85 26.52 27.51
CA ARG A 240 27.61 26.74 28.95
C ARG A 240 28.74 26.16 29.79
N GLN A 241 29.28 25.02 29.38
CA GLN A 241 30.35 24.36 30.11
C GLN A 241 31.70 25.09 29.95
N ALA A 242 32.00 25.60 28.77
CA ALA A 242 33.17 26.44 28.50
C ALA A 242 33.11 27.74 29.32
N GLN A 243 31.95 28.40 29.38
CA GLN A 243 31.77 29.59 30.20
C GLN A 243 32.00 29.30 31.69
N ARG A 244 31.50 28.17 32.20
CA ARG A 244 31.75 27.77 33.60
C ARG A 244 33.25 27.58 33.89
N VAL A 245 33.99 26.98 32.96
CA VAL A 245 35.44 26.79 33.11
C VAL A 245 36.15 28.15 33.07
N ALA A 246 35.74 29.06 32.19
CA ALA A 246 36.26 30.43 32.13
C ALA A 246 35.99 31.21 33.44
N ASP A 247 34.84 30.96 34.08
CA ASP A 247 34.47 31.49 35.41
C ASP A 247 35.22 30.80 36.58
N GLY A 248 36.15 29.88 36.30
CA GLY A 248 36.90 29.11 37.32
C GLY A 248 36.10 28.02 38.04
N LYS A 249 34.90 27.67 37.55
CA LYS A 249 34.04 26.65 38.15
C LYS A 249 34.38 25.26 37.61
N LYS A 250 34.22 24.23 38.44
CA LYS A 250 34.40 22.82 38.04
C LYS A 250 33.38 22.39 36.99
N VAL A 251 33.82 21.49 36.12
CA VAL A 251 32.96 20.85 35.13
C VAL A 251 31.98 19.86 35.77
N ILE A 252 30.74 19.81 35.26
CA ILE A 252 29.68 18.91 35.72
C ILE A 252 29.36 17.88 34.63
N GLY A 253 29.19 16.61 35.01
CA GLY A 253 28.64 15.56 34.15
C GLY A 253 29.65 14.56 33.58
N ARG A 254 29.12 13.50 32.94
CA ARG A 254 29.90 12.39 32.37
C ARG A 254 30.32 12.78 30.94
N ARG A 255 31.63 12.93 30.70
CA ARG A 255 32.28 13.41 29.46
C ARG A 255 32.27 14.95 29.29
N PRO A 256 33.06 15.63 30.12
CA PRO A 256 33.13 17.09 30.16
C PRO A 256 33.91 17.66 28.96
N SER A 257 33.24 18.02 27.86
CA SER A 257 33.90 18.85 26.83
C SER A 257 33.59 20.33 27.09
N ALA A 258 34.65 21.14 27.18
CA ALA A 258 34.60 22.60 27.15
C ALA A 258 35.22 23.16 25.86
N ASP A 259 35.57 22.28 24.91
CA ASP A 259 36.16 22.65 23.62
C ASP A 259 35.06 23.02 22.63
N VAL A 260 34.71 24.31 22.61
CA VAL A 260 33.69 24.85 21.70
C VAL A 260 34.19 24.78 20.25
N ASP A 261 35.44 25.16 19.99
CA ASP A 261 35.98 25.23 18.63
C ASP A 261 36.16 23.84 18.01
N GLY A 262 36.56 22.85 18.82
CA GLY A 262 36.56 21.45 18.40
C GLY A 262 35.16 20.94 18.07
N HIS A 263 34.15 21.31 18.87
CA HIS A 263 32.77 20.89 18.63
C HIS A 263 32.14 21.59 17.41
N VAL A 264 32.46 22.87 17.17
CA VAL A 264 32.05 23.59 15.95
C VAL A 264 32.64 22.95 14.70
N ARG A 265 33.93 22.57 14.73
CA ARG A 265 34.57 21.81 13.64
C ARG A 265 33.92 20.45 13.42
N TYR A 266 33.57 19.76 14.50
CA TYR A 266 32.84 18.49 14.44
C TYR A 266 31.46 18.65 13.78
N ILE A 267 30.68 19.66 14.17
CA ILE A 267 29.38 19.96 13.54
C ILE A 267 29.56 20.22 12.04
N ALA A 268 30.55 21.03 11.65
CA ALA A 268 30.82 21.33 10.25
C ALA A 268 31.17 20.06 9.45
N GLN A 269 32.01 19.18 10.01
CA GLN A 269 32.37 17.91 9.39
C GLN A 269 31.15 16.99 9.21
N VAL A 270 30.37 16.78 10.27
CA VAL A 270 29.18 15.92 10.24
C VAL A 270 28.13 16.45 9.26
N ARG A 271 27.93 17.77 9.21
CA ARG A 271 27.03 18.41 8.25
C ARG A 271 27.50 18.21 6.81
N SER A 272 28.79 18.42 6.54
CA SER A 272 29.35 18.22 5.20
C SER A 272 29.16 16.78 4.70
N ILE A 273 29.31 15.79 5.58
CA ILE A 273 29.08 14.38 5.22
C ILE A 273 27.59 14.13 4.94
N ALA A 274 26.70 14.63 5.79
CA ALA A 274 25.25 14.47 5.60
C ALA A 274 24.78 15.10 4.28
N GLU A 275 25.27 16.30 3.96
CA GLU A 275 25.02 16.99 2.69
C GLU A 275 25.57 16.19 1.50
N GLY A 276 26.79 15.68 1.60
CA GLY A 276 27.40 14.83 0.57
C GLY A 276 26.59 13.55 0.30
N VAL A 277 26.18 12.84 1.36
CA VAL A 277 25.34 11.63 1.22
C VAL A 277 23.96 11.96 0.64
N SER A 278 23.36 13.08 1.03
CA SER A 278 22.08 13.53 0.46
C SER A 278 22.22 13.82 -1.03
N TYR A 279 23.25 14.56 -1.44
CA TYR A 279 23.56 14.85 -2.83
C TYR A 279 23.75 13.56 -3.65
N LEU A 280 24.62 12.66 -3.20
CA LEU A 280 24.91 11.40 -3.90
C LEU A 280 23.67 10.49 -3.98
N SER A 281 22.81 10.50 -2.96
CA SER A 281 21.55 9.77 -2.99
C SER A 281 20.54 10.35 -3.99
N GLN A 282 20.52 11.67 -4.18
CA GLN A 282 19.69 12.33 -5.20
C GLN A 282 20.19 12.00 -6.60
N GLU A 283 21.51 12.03 -6.82
CA GLU A 283 22.10 11.60 -8.09
C GLU A 283 21.84 10.13 -8.37
N LEU A 284 21.94 9.26 -7.37
CA LEU A 284 21.57 7.85 -7.51
C LEU A 284 20.10 7.70 -7.93
N LYS A 285 19.18 8.43 -7.28
CA LYS A 285 17.77 8.41 -7.64
C LYS A 285 17.56 8.84 -9.11
N ARG A 286 18.20 9.92 -9.54
CA ARG A 286 18.16 10.40 -10.94
C ARG A 286 18.67 9.32 -11.89
N LEU A 287 19.81 8.70 -11.57
CA LEU A 287 20.42 7.63 -12.38
C LEU A 287 19.61 6.33 -12.38
N LEU A 288 18.62 6.17 -11.49
CA LEU A 288 17.71 5.02 -11.44
C LEU A 288 16.35 5.31 -12.10
N GLU A 289 16.12 6.51 -12.62
CA GLU A 289 14.91 6.82 -13.39
C GLU A 289 14.82 6.00 -14.70
N ILE A 290 13.62 5.95 -15.27
CA ILE A 290 13.34 5.18 -16.50
C ILE A 290 14.13 5.77 -17.67
N VAL A 291 14.09 7.09 -17.82
CA VAL A 291 14.81 7.84 -18.86
C VAL A 291 15.72 8.84 -18.18
N VAL A 292 17.01 8.74 -18.43
CA VAL A 292 18.01 9.64 -17.87
C VAL A 292 18.64 10.41 -19.02
N LEU A 293 18.61 11.74 -18.94
CA LEU A 293 19.27 12.60 -19.92
C LEU A 293 20.70 12.87 -19.51
N SER A 294 21.59 12.92 -20.50
CA SER A 294 22.97 13.38 -20.29
C SER A 294 22.96 14.86 -19.90
N ALA A 295 23.87 15.24 -19.00
CA ALA A 295 24.12 16.64 -18.69
C ALA A 295 24.59 17.43 -19.94
N ASN A 296 25.19 16.75 -20.90
CA ASN A 296 25.48 17.31 -22.22
C ASN A 296 24.26 17.10 -23.13
N ALA A 297 23.55 18.19 -23.43
CA ALA A 297 22.35 18.17 -24.26
C ALA A 297 22.55 17.53 -25.64
N HIS A 298 23.79 17.50 -26.16
CA HIS A 298 24.12 16.89 -27.45
C HIS A 298 24.24 15.35 -27.40
N MET A 299 24.39 14.76 -26.22
CA MET A 299 24.51 13.31 -26.03
C MET A 299 23.15 12.61 -25.85
N GLY A 300 22.07 13.37 -25.61
CA GLY A 300 20.72 12.82 -25.53
C GLY A 300 20.50 11.93 -24.30
N ILE A 301 19.97 10.72 -24.51
CA ILE A 301 19.65 9.76 -23.44
C ILE A 301 20.93 9.02 -23.03
N LEU A 302 21.21 8.97 -21.73
CA LEU A 302 22.32 8.23 -21.16
C LEU A 302 22.17 6.72 -21.42
N THR A 303 23.23 6.10 -21.93
CA THR A 303 23.26 4.65 -22.16
C THR A 303 23.33 3.88 -20.84
N SER A 304 22.96 2.59 -20.85
CA SER A 304 23.11 1.74 -19.67
C SER A 304 24.56 1.63 -19.18
N GLN A 305 25.53 1.69 -20.11
CA GLN A 305 26.96 1.65 -19.79
C GLN A 305 27.40 2.93 -19.08
N ASP A 306 27.01 4.10 -19.61
CA ASP A 306 27.35 5.39 -19.00
C ASP A 306 26.68 5.56 -17.64
N ARG A 307 25.41 5.14 -17.51
CA ARG A 307 24.71 5.10 -16.22
C ARG A 307 25.44 4.25 -15.19
N MET A 308 25.98 3.10 -15.60
CA MET A 308 26.73 2.24 -14.69
C MET A 308 28.03 2.91 -14.23
N ALA A 309 28.75 3.59 -15.13
CA ALA A 309 29.97 4.31 -14.78
C ALA A 309 29.69 5.46 -13.78
N GLU A 310 28.59 6.19 -13.96
CA GLU A 310 28.14 7.22 -13.01
C GLU A 310 27.76 6.62 -11.64
N ILE A 311 27.07 5.47 -11.63
CA ILE A 311 26.74 4.75 -10.39
C ILE A 311 28.01 4.27 -9.67
N GLU A 312 29.01 3.75 -10.39
CA GLU A 312 30.30 3.36 -9.82
C GLU A 312 31.03 4.57 -9.22
N THR A 313 30.96 5.72 -9.88
CA THR A 313 31.50 6.98 -9.36
C THR A 313 30.81 7.37 -8.04
N ILE A 314 29.48 7.26 -7.96
CA ILE A 314 28.73 7.49 -6.71
C ILE A 314 29.20 6.56 -5.59
N VAL A 315 29.40 5.27 -5.89
CA VAL A 315 29.90 4.30 -4.89
C VAL A 315 31.27 4.72 -4.37
N CYS A 316 32.22 5.08 -5.24
CA CYS A 316 33.54 5.53 -4.82
C CYS A 316 33.46 6.79 -3.95
N LEU A 317 32.62 7.77 -4.32
CA LEU A 317 32.44 8.98 -3.53
C LEU A 317 31.79 8.71 -2.16
N LEU A 318 30.87 7.74 -2.07
CA LEU A 318 30.32 7.30 -0.78
C LEU A 318 31.40 6.63 0.10
N GLU A 319 32.29 5.83 -0.49
CA GLU A 319 33.43 5.24 0.23
C GLU A 319 34.39 6.32 0.75
N GLU A 320 34.68 7.34 -0.05
CA GLU A 320 35.49 8.49 0.38
C GLU A 320 34.84 9.26 1.55
N LEU A 321 33.52 9.51 1.48
CA LEU A 321 32.79 10.15 2.59
C LEU A 321 32.79 9.28 3.86
N ALA A 322 32.74 7.95 3.72
CA ALA A 322 32.80 7.04 4.86
C ALA A 322 34.15 7.13 5.59
N VAL A 323 35.25 7.31 4.86
CA VAL A 323 36.60 7.50 5.44
C VAL A 323 36.70 8.84 6.17
N GLN A 324 35.97 9.86 5.72
CA GLN A 324 35.95 11.19 6.36
C GLN A 324 35.09 11.25 7.62
N ALA A 325 34.42 10.15 8.01
CA ALA A 325 33.61 10.10 9.20
C ALA A 325 34.41 10.48 10.46
N PRO A 326 33.85 11.31 11.35
CA PRO A 326 34.58 11.76 12.54
C PRO A 326 34.90 10.57 13.45
N GLU A 327 36.14 10.44 13.91
CA GLU A 327 36.58 9.31 14.78
C GLU A 327 36.15 9.44 16.25
N LYS A 328 35.82 10.67 16.68
CA LYS A 328 35.70 11.04 18.11
C LYS A 328 34.27 11.42 18.51
N ASP A 329 33.37 10.45 18.57
CA ASP A 329 32.24 10.48 19.52
C ASP A 329 31.63 9.08 19.67
N ALA A 330 30.74 8.88 20.63
CA ALA A 330 30.04 7.59 20.80
C ALA A 330 29.23 7.17 19.54
N ASP A 331 28.89 8.14 18.70
CA ASP A 331 28.10 7.94 17.47
C ASP A 331 28.98 7.84 16.20
N ALA A 332 30.31 8.06 16.31
CA ALA A 332 31.28 7.99 15.21
C ALA A 332 31.25 6.67 14.41
N PRO A 333 31.19 5.48 15.06
CA PRO A 333 31.13 4.21 14.33
C PRO A 333 29.85 4.06 13.51
N ALA A 334 28.77 4.71 13.93
CA ALA A 334 27.49 4.66 13.23
C ALA A 334 27.55 5.43 11.90
N PHE A 335 28.32 6.52 11.81
CA PHE A 335 28.48 7.31 10.57
C PHE A 335 29.21 6.54 9.47
N ALA A 336 30.39 6.03 9.78
CA ALA A 336 31.21 5.28 8.83
C ALA A 336 30.46 4.01 8.37
N HIS A 337 29.85 3.29 9.32
CA HIS A 337 29.08 2.08 9.01
C HIS A 337 27.90 2.38 8.09
N GLN A 338 27.09 3.42 8.37
CA GLN A 338 25.90 3.73 7.58
C GLN A 338 26.24 4.16 6.14
N THR A 339 27.31 4.93 5.97
CA THR A 339 27.75 5.40 4.64
C THR A 339 28.34 4.26 3.83
N PHE A 340 29.17 3.42 4.47
CA PHE A 340 29.73 2.22 3.86
C PHE A 340 28.66 1.17 3.50
N GLU A 341 27.67 0.98 4.37
CA GLU A 341 26.55 0.05 4.16
C GLU A 341 25.74 0.44 2.91
N LEU A 342 25.53 1.73 2.67
CA LEU A 342 24.88 2.22 1.45
C LEU A 342 25.72 1.93 0.19
N GLY A 343 27.02 2.23 0.21
CA GLY A 343 27.93 1.93 -0.92
C GLY A 343 28.01 0.43 -1.24
N LEU A 344 28.07 -0.41 -0.21
CA LEU A 344 28.04 -1.86 -0.34
C LEU A 344 26.71 -2.35 -0.92
N ALA A 345 25.58 -1.82 -0.43
CA ALA A 345 24.25 -2.18 -0.93
C ALA A 345 24.08 -1.83 -2.41
N ILE A 346 24.53 -0.63 -2.83
CA ILE A 346 24.52 -0.20 -4.24
C ILE A 346 25.38 -1.13 -5.09
N THR A 347 26.61 -1.40 -4.66
CA THR A 347 27.56 -2.27 -5.37
C THR A 347 26.98 -3.67 -5.56
N VAL A 348 26.48 -4.25 -4.48
CA VAL A 348 25.87 -5.57 -4.47
C VAL A 348 24.66 -5.57 -5.38
N ALA A 349 23.83 -4.52 -5.36
CA ALA A 349 22.55 -4.50 -6.04
C ALA A 349 22.63 -4.18 -7.54
N LEU A 350 23.54 -3.31 -7.95
CA LEU A 350 23.56 -2.75 -9.31
C LEU A 350 24.69 -3.29 -10.18
N ARG A 351 25.73 -3.92 -9.62
CA ARG A 351 26.72 -4.59 -10.47
C ARG A 351 26.11 -5.84 -11.12
N PRO A 352 26.16 -5.98 -12.46
CA PRO A 352 25.85 -7.24 -13.09
C PRO A 352 26.86 -8.29 -12.58
N LYS A 353 26.37 -9.41 -12.05
CA LYS A 353 27.25 -10.56 -11.81
C LYS A 353 27.72 -11.02 -13.20
N SER A 354 29.02 -10.93 -13.45
CA SER A 354 29.65 -11.62 -14.57
C SER A 354 29.19 -13.09 -14.54
N GLY A 355 28.59 -13.55 -15.63
CA GLY A 355 28.10 -14.92 -15.78
C GLY A 355 29.20 -15.95 -15.63
#